data_AF-A0A964TKT7-F1
#
_entry.id   AF-A0A964TKT7-F1
#
_cell.length_a   1.000
_cell.length_b   1.000
_cell.length_c   1.000
_cell.angle_alpha   90.00
_cell.angle_beta   90.00
_cell.angle_gamma   90.00
#
_symmetry.space_group_name_H-M   'P 1'
#
loop_
_entity.id
_entity.type
_entity.pdbx_description
1 polymer ?
#
loop_
_entity_poly.entity_id
_entity_poly.type
_entity_poly.pdbx_seq_one_letter_code
_entity_poly.pdbx_strand_id
1 'polypeptide(L)'
;MPPLFDLDREIYLAPAAPGRAGPACLPPCPPGAPLPPALRPLVAAGPVAVLARQVATPNWELLRFVRLARRLGYSPLVIEHRADRFTAHNPAKRALIVLPVMAGRDRTGRPILRRRRLCDAAAAEGRALGDLTTRWGEGLVPFHHRLLRAVLGPETPALCDLSDLLPQPAAGPAGYYREFFKMLSDRLVLFEDFVACDQTAAFFERVVRPAWRSAVAETGRRPPILRLSPARRAASPAWIAYGPAVLGRLGPAEDTETVPIRPLPLPEAA
;
A
#
# COMPACT_ATOMS: atom_id res chain seq x y z
N MET A 1 -0.85 -11.14 -25.03
CA MET A 1 -0.45 -10.15 -23.99
C MET A 1 0.94 -9.64 -24.33
N PRO A 2 1.22 -8.33 -24.25
CA PRO A 2 2.60 -7.84 -24.31
C PRO A 2 3.41 -8.52 -23.19
N PRO A 3 4.69 -8.83 -23.42
CA PRO A 3 5.54 -9.42 -22.39
C PRO A 3 5.61 -8.49 -21.18
N LEU A 4 5.54 -9.05 -19.97
CA LEU A 4 5.68 -8.34 -18.69
C LEU A 4 6.91 -7.40 -18.62
N PHE A 5 7.91 -7.63 -19.45
CA PHE A 5 9.11 -6.81 -19.56
C PHE A 5 8.88 -5.39 -20.12
N ASP A 6 7.85 -5.17 -20.93
CA ASP A 6 7.61 -3.86 -21.57
C ASP A 6 6.93 -2.87 -20.61
N LEU A 7 6.04 -3.40 -19.77
CA LEU A 7 5.42 -2.72 -18.64
C LEU A 7 6.45 -2.10 -17.68
N ASP A 8 7.56 -2.80 -17.49
CA ASP A 8 8.58 -2.40 -16.53
C ASP A 8 9.25 -1.08 -16.90
N ARG A 9 9.44 -0.86 -18.20
CA ARG A 9 10.09 0.35 -18.71
C ARG A 9 9.11 1.51 -18.87
N GLU A 10 7.85 1.22 -19.18
CA GLU A 10 6.81 2.23 -19.38
C GLU A 10 6.46 2.94 -18.08
N ILE A 11 6.30 2.21 -16.97
CA ILE A 11 5.79 2.80 -15.72
C ILE A 11 6.85 3.00 -14.68
N TYR A 12 7.66 1.98 -14.37
CA TYR A 12 8.62 2.09 -13.28
C TYR A 12 9.86 2.86 -13.70
N LEU A 13 10.29 3.76 -12.83
CA LEU A 13 11.60 4.38 -12.96
C LEU A 13 12.67 3.38 -12.56
N ALA A 14 13.78 3.37 -13.29
CA ALA A 14 14.96 2.63 -12.88
C ALA A 14 15.49 3.25 -11.57
N PRO A 15 15.78 2.45 -10.54
CA PRO A 15 16.44 2.97 -9.35
C PRO A 15 17.80 3.54 -9.76
N ALA A 16 18.11 4.77 -9.32
CA ALA A 16 19.44 5.34 -9.54
C ALA A 16 20.51 4.41 -8.94
N ALA A 17 21.65 4.29 -9.61
CA ALA A 17 22.73 3.40 -9.17
C ALA A 17 23.13 3.71 -7.72
N PRO A 18 23.27 2.69 -6.85
CA PRO A 18 23.70 2.89 -5.47
C PRO A 18 25.12 3.46 -5.46
N GLY A 19 25.29 4.67 -4.93
CA GLY A 19 26.61 5.33 -4.87
C GLY A 19 26.57 6.86 -4.89
N ARG A 20 25.46 7.47 -5.35
CA ARG A 20 25.21 8.90 -5.11
C ARG A 20 24.40 9.04 -3.84
N ALA A 21 25.05 9.43 -2.75
CA ALA A 21 24.41 9.77 -1.49
C ALA A 21 23.61 11.07 -1.68
N GLY A 22 22.35 10.90 -2.07
CA GLY A 22 21.38 11.97 -2.29
C GLY A 22 20.07 11.34 -2.75
N PRO A 23 18.92 12.02 -2.57
CA PRO A 23 17.69 11.57 -3.22
C PRO A 23 18.03 11.35 -4.69
N ALA A 24 17.65 10.17 -5.22
CA ALA A 24 17.86 9.86 -6.63
C ALA A 24 17.52 11.12 -7.43
N CYS A 25 18.51 11.71 -8.14
CA CYS A 25 18.29 12.91 -8.92
C CYS A 25 17.29 12.56 -10.01
N LEU A 26 16.01 12.61 -9.67
CA LEU A 26 14.95 12.62 -10.65
C LEU A 26 15.23 13.86 -11.50
N PRO A 27 15.17 13.74 -12.83
CA PRO A 27 15.34 14.90 -13.68
C PRO A 27 14.35 15.98 -13.22
N PRO A 28 14.77 17.26 -13.13
CA PRO A 28 13.90 18.33 -12.71
C PRO A 28 12.64 18.32 -13.57
N CYS A 29 11.48 18.27 -12.92
CA CYS A 29 10.18 18.25 -13.59
C CYS A 29 9.66 19.69 -13.72
N PRO A 30 9.00 20.06 -14.82
CA PRO A 30 8.31 21.34 -14.89
C PRO A 30 7.28 21.47 -13.74
N PRO A 31 6.99 22.69 -13.28
CA PRO A 31 6.09 22.91 -12.14
C PRO A 31 4.75 22.24 -12.41
N GLY A 32 4.39 21.30 -11.52
CA GLY A 32 3.17 20.52 -11.65
C GLY A 32 1.91 21.28 -11.24
N ALA A 33 0.79 20.57 -11.22
CA ALA A 33 -0.40 21.03 -10.54
C ALA A 33 -0.05 21.44 -9.09
N PRO A 34 -0.68 22.49 -8.54
CA PRO A 34 -0.39 22.93 -7.19
C PRO A 34 -0.63 21.79 -6.20
N LEU A 35 0.36 21.52 -5.35
CA LEU A 35 0.25 20.48 -4.34
C LEU A 35 -0.93 20.80 -3.40
N PRO A 36 -1.74 19.78 -3.03
CA PRO A 36 -2.76 19.92 -2.00
C PRO A 36 -2.16 20.54 -0.72
N PRO A 37 -2.86 21.45 -0.04
CA PRO A 37 -2.35 22.12 1.16
C PRO A 37 -1.80 21.15 2.21
N ALA A 38 -2.45 19.99 2.40
CA ALA A 38 -2.03 18.95 3.34
C ALA A 38 -0.63 18.37 3.05
N LEU A 39 -0.16 18.39 1.79
CA LEU A 39 1.14 17.85 1.40
C LEU A 39 2.26 18.89 1.37
N ARG A 40 1.93 20.19 1.34
CA ARG A 40 2.92 21.26 1.19
C ARG A 40 3.99 21.26 2.30
N PRO A 41 3.65 21.13 3.60
CA PRO A 41 4.66 21.13 4.65
C PRO A 41 5.61 19.93 4.54
N LEU A 42 5.10 18.76 4.17
CA LEU A 42 5.89 17.54 4.01
C LEU A 42 6.90 17.68 2.87
N VAL A 43 6.45 18.17 1.72
CA VAL A 43 7.29 18.34 0.52
C VAL A 43 8.28 19.51 0.67
N ALA A 44 7.96 20.53 1.47
CA ALA A 44 8.87 21.63 1.76
C ALA A 44 10.11 21.17 2.56
N ALA A 45 9.97 20.13 3.39
CA ALA A 45 11.07 19.57 4.18
C ALA A 45 12.03 18.69 3.35
N GLY A 46 11.61 18.24 2.17
CA GLY A 46 12.41 17.38 1.30
C GLY A 46 11.55 16.45 0.45
N PRO A 47 12.19 15.51 -0.28
CA PRO A 47 11.46 14.56 -1.10
C PRO A 47 10.72 13.53 -0.24
N VAL A 48 9.52 13.18 -0.68
CA VAL A 48 8.57 12.31 0.02
C VAL A 48 8.36 11.03 -0.79
N ALA A 49 8.51 9.89 -0.12
CA ALA A 49 8.11 8.59 -0.66
C ALA A 49 6.67 8.31 -0.23
N VAL A 50 5.84 7.86 -1.16
CA VAL A 50 4.40 7.64 -0.95
C VAL A 50 4.10 6.16 -1.07
N LEU A 51 3.32 5.64 -0.14
CA LEU A 51 2.63 4.36 -0.26
C LEU A 51 1.12 4.62 -0.17
N ALA A 52 0.33 4.14 -1.13
CA ALA A 52 -1.12 4.34 -1.13
C ALA A 52 -1.83 3.06 -0.69
N ARG A 53 -2.47 3.03 0.47
CA ARG A 53 -3.15 1.83 1.00
C ARG A 53 -4.54 2.20 1.50
N GLN A 54 -5.39 1.20 1.72
CA GLN A 54 -6.68 1.47 2.35
C GLN A 54 -6.52 1.98 3.79
N VAL A 55 -5.69 1.29 4.58
CA VAL A 55 -5.35 1.63 5.96
C VAL A 55 -3.88 1.29 6.20
N ALA A 56 -3.13 2.21 6.79
CA ALA A 56 -1.73 2.04 7.15
C ALA A 56 -1.59 1.07 8.32
N THR A 57 -0.78 0.03 8.13
CA THR A 57 -0.65 -1.06 9.11
C THR A 57 0.77 -1.64 9.12
N PRO A 58 1.33 -2.11 10.26
CA PRO A 58 2.70 -2.60 10.32
C PRO A 58 2.86 -4.03 9.77
N ASN A 59 2.37 -4.27 8.55
CA ASN A 59 2.64 -5.48 7.79
C ASN A 59 4.03 -5.41 7.12
N TRP A 60 4.51 -6.53 6.59
CA TRP A 60 5.84 -6.61 5.98
C TRP A 60 6.03 -5.66 4.78
N GLU A 61 4.97 -5.38 4.04
CA GLU A 61 4.95 -4.39 2.96
C GLU A 61 5.29 -2.99 3.45
N LEU A 62 4.53 -2.46 4.41
CA LEU A 62 4.76 -1.12 4.93
C LEU A 62 6.12 -1.02 5.62
N LEU A 63 6.52 -2.05 6.38
CA LEU A 63 7.83 -2.08 7.03
C LEU A 63 8.98 -2.03 5.99
N ARG A 64 8.83 -2.71 4.85
CA ARG A 64 9.80 -2.61 3.75
C ARG A 64 9.79 -1.22 3.15
N PHE A 65 8.62 -0.65 2.90
CA PHE A 65 8.47 0.69 2.34
C PHE A 65 9.18 1.73 3.19
N VAL A 66 8.92 1.78 4.49
CA VAL A 66 9.55 2.73 5.41
C VAL A 66 11.08 2.59 5.38
N ARG A 67 11.58 1.35 5.43
CA ARG A 67 13.03 1.08 5.38
C ARG A 67 13.64 1.54 4.05
N LEU A 68 12.98 1.25 2.94
CA LEU A 68 13.47 1.58 1.60
C LEU A 68 13.46 3.09 1.37
N ALA A 69 12.35 3.76 1.70
CA ALA A 69 12.21 5.21 1.60
C ALA A 69 13.35 5.94 2.33
N ARG A 70 13.57 5.57 3.60
CA ARG A 70 14.63 6.16 4.44
C ARG A 70 16.02 5.89 3.90
N ARG A 71 16.30 4.66 3.48
CA ARG A 71 17.59 4.30 2.87
C ARG A 71 17.88 5.14 1.62
N LEU A 72 16.85 5.57 0.91
CA LEU A 72 16.95 6.40 -0.28
C LEU A 72 16.85 7.91 0.03
N GLY A 73 16.81 8.31 1.30
CA GLY A 73 16.76 9.72 1.73
C GLY A 73 15.39 10.38 1.62
N TYR A 74 14.30 9.61 1.49
CA TYR A 74 12.94 10.13 1.44
C TYR A 74 12.26 10.13 2.82
N SER A 75 11.39 11.11 3.05
CA SER A 75 10.43 11.07 4.15
C SER A 75 9.24 10.17 3.76
N PRO A 76 8.90 9.13 4.55
CA PRO A 76 7.82 8.23 4.20
C PRO A 76 6.44 8.80 4.57
N LEU A 77 5.52 8.75 3.61
CA LEU A 77 4.12 9.12 3.71
C LEU A 77 3.25 7.93 3.28
N VAL A 78 2.20 7.63 4.07
CA VAL A 78 1.14 6.72 3.65
C VAL A 78 -0.12 7.52 3.38
N ILE A 79 -0.63 7.43 2.17
CA ILE A 79 -1.95 7.96 1.80
C ILE A 79 -2.96 6.83 1.98
N GLU A 80 -3.95 7.09 2.84
CA GLU A 80 -5.01 6.15 3.18
C GLU A 80 -6.27 6.41 2.36
N HIS A 81 -7.11 5.40 2.13
CA HIS A 81 -8.43 5.58 1.52
C HIS A 81 -9.50 5.02 2.44
N ARG A 82 -9.79 5.73 3.54
CA ARG A 82 -10.70 5.23 4.59
C ARG A 82 -12.15 5.16 4.15
N ALA A 83 -12.53 5.96 3.16
CA ALA A 83 -13.84 5.92 2.52
C ALA A 83 -14.03 4.70 1.59
N ASP A 84 -12.96 3.95 1.27
CA ASP A 84 -13.05 2.73 0.47
C ASP A 84 -13.92 1.68 1.19
N ARG A 85 -14.76 0.97 0.42
CA ARG A 85 -15.69 -0.02 0.97
C ARG A 85 -14.98 -1.34 1.19
N PHE A 86 -15.18 -1.97 2.34
CA PHE A 86 -14.65 -3.29 2.62
C PHE A 86 -15.26 -4.34 1.68
N THR A 87 -14.41 -5.25 1.21
CA THR A 87 -14.85 -6.48 0.55
C THR A 87 -13.94 -7.64 0.91
N ALA A 88 -14.53 -8.78 1.26
CA ALA A 88 -13.81 -10.00 1.62
C ALA A 88 -12.99 -10.58 0.46
N HIS A 89 -13.32 -10.24 -0.79
CA HIS A 89 -12.62 -10.70 -1.99
C HIS A 89 -11.25 -10.04 -2.19
N ASN A 90 -10.98 -8.90 -1.55
CA ASN A 90 -9.68 -8.25 -1.59
C ASN A 90 -8.81 -8.75 -0.43
N PRO A 91 -7.69 -9.47 -0.69
CA PRO A 91 -6.85 -10.05 0.37
C PRO A 91 -6.26 -9.00 1.32
N ALA A 92 -5.88 -7.82 0.81
CA ALA A 92 -5.32 -6.74 1.62
C ALA A 92 -6.37 -6.15 2.56
N LYS A 93 -7.60 -5.91 2.08
CA LYS A 93 -8.72 -5.48 2.93
C LYS A 93 -9.08 -6.54 3.97
N ARG A 94 -9.15 -7.81 3.55
CA ARG A 94 -9.41 -8.93 4.47
C ARG A 94 -8.37 -9.03 5.59
N ALA A 95 -7.10 -8.75 5.29
CA ALA A 95 -6.02 -8.74 6.29
C ALA A 95 -6.11 -7.59 7.31
N LEU A 96 -6.95 -6.57 7.07
CA LEU A 96 -7.27 -5.54 8.07
C LEU A 96 -8.22 -6.08 9.13
N ILE A 97 -9.22 -6.88 8.77
CA ILE A 97 -10.20 -7.42 9.73
C ILE A 97 -9.84 -8.81 10.27
N VAL A 98 -9.01 -9.57 9.56
CA VAL A 98 -8.47 -10.86 10.00
C VAL A 98 -6.95 -10.80 9.89
N LEU A 99 -6.28 -10.41 10.98
CA LEU A 99 -4.84 -10.16 11.02
C LEU A 99 -4.06 -11.46 10.85
N PRO A 100 -3.33 -11.64 9.73
CA PRO A 100 -2.40 -12.74 9.59
C PRO A 100 -1.07 -12.36 10.26
N VAL A 101 -0.72 -13.02 11.36
CA VAL A 101 0.54 -12.80 12.08
C VAL A 101 1.50 -13.95 11.83
N MET A 102 2.74 -13.63 11.47
CA MET A 102 3.78 -14.64 11.27
C MET A 102 4.17 -15.29 12.59
N ALA A 103 3.88 -16.58 12.74
CA ALA A 103 4.17 -17.36 13.93
C ALA A 103 5.45 -18.21 13.81
N GLY A 104 5.99 -18.36 12.59
CA GLY A 104 7.20 -19.13 12.34
C GLY A 104 7.30 -19.60 10.89
N ARG A 105 8.11 -20.64 10.67
CA ARG A 105 8.21 -21.38 9.41
C ARG A 105 8.08 -22.87 9.69
N ASP A 106 7.50 -23.61 8.75
CA ASP A 106 7.47 -25.07 8.82
C ASP A 106 8.83 -25.69 8.42
N ARG A 107 8.91 -27.03 8.43
CA ARG A 107 10.12 -27.78 8.06
C ARG A 107 10.58 -27.55 6.62
N THR A 108 9.70 -27.06 5.74
CA THR A 108 10.00 -26.73 4.33
C THR A 108 10.34 -25.25 4.15
N GLY A 109 10.39 -24.47 5.23
CA GLY A 109 10.65 -23.04 5.20
C GLY A 109 9.43 -22.19 4.81
N ARG A 110 8.23 -22.77 4.65
CA ARG A 110 7.01 -22.00 4.34
C ARG A 110 6.53 -21.24 5.58
N PRO A 111 6.01 -20.01 5.43
CA PRO A 111 5.55 -19.23 6.58
C PRO A 111 4.32 -19.88 7.24
N ILE A 112 4.31 -19.92 8.57
CA ILE A 112 3.15 -20.29 9.38
C ILE A 112 2.47 -19.02 9.87
N LEU A 113 1.18 -18.86 9.57
CA LEU A 113 0.40 -17.68 9.97
C LEU A 113 -0.65 -18.06 11.02
N ARG A 114 -0.67 -17.31 12.13
CA ARG A 114 -1.80 -17.27 13.06
C ARG A 114 -2.75 -16.17 12.62
N ARG A 115 -4.06 -16.41 12.71
CA ARG A 115 -5.06 -15.43 12.31
C ARG A 115 -5.81 -14.96 13.55
N ARG A 116 -5.92 -13.63 13.69
CA ARG A 116 -6.74 -13.00 14.72
C ARG A 116 -7.84 -12.19 14.06
N ARG A 117 -9.09 -12.51 14.40
CA ARG A 117 -10.25 -11.79 13.86
C ARG A 117 -10.52 -10.55 14.72
N LEU A 118 -10.53 -9.38 14.09
CA LEU A 118 -10.88 -8.11 14.73
C LEU A 118 -12.35 -7.77 14.53
N CYS A 119 -12.89 -8.01 13.34
CA CYS A 119 -14.25 -7.67 12.97
C CYS A 119 -14.97 -8.90 12.40
N ASP A 120 -16.29 -8.88 12.42
CA ASP A 120 -17.09 -9.82 11.63
C ASP A 120 -17.05 -9.42 10.15
N ALA A 121 -16.66 -10.36 9.28
CA ALA A 121 -16.49 -10.08 7.85
C ALA A 121 -17.83 -9.86 7.14
N ALA A 122 -18.88 -10.60 7.53
CA ALA A 122 -20.21 -10.46 6.93
C ALA A 122 -20.83 -9.10 7.33
N ALA A 123 -20.67 -8.70 8.58
CA ALA A 123 -21.14 -7.38 9.05
C ALA A 123 -20.33 -6.21 8.48
N ALA A 124 -19.11 -6.44 8.00
CA ALA A 124 -18.24 -5.42 7.42
C ALA A 124 -18.45 -5.22 5.92
N GLU A 125 -18.98 -6.21 5.18
CA GLU A 125 -19.10 -6.19 3.72
C GLU A 125 -19.81 -4.92 3.22
N GLY A 126 -19.20 -4.22 2.27
CA GLY A 126 -19.75 -3.02 1.66
C GLY A 126 -19.69 -1.74 2.52
N ARG A 127 -19.32 -1.81 3.80
CA ARG A 127 -19.18 -0.63 4.67
C ARG A 127 -17.85 0.08 4.44
N ALA A 128 -17.79 1.40 4.67
CA ALA A 128 -16.53 2.13 4.58
C ALA A 128 -15.56 1.67 5.69
N LEU A 129 -14.28 1.55 5.35
CA LEU A 129 -13.26 1.08 6.29
C LEU A 129 -13.11 2.00 7.52
N GLY A 130 -13.33 3.31 7.36
CA GLY A 130 -13.34 4.29 8.44
C GLY A 130 -14.45 4.07 9.47
N ASP A 131 -15.56 3.41 9.08
CA ASP A 131 -16.73 3.17 9.93
C ASP A 131 -16.70 1.81 10.64
N LEU A 132 -15.69 0.99 10.35
CA LEU A 132 -15.57 -0.35 10.95
C LEU A 132 -15.05 -0.25 12.38
N THR A 133 -15.59 -1.08 13.26
CA THR A 133 -15.15 -1.24 14.64
C THR A 133 -14.70 -2.68 14.90
N THR A 134 -13.71 -2.84 15.77
CA THR A 134 -13.31 -4.15 16.29
C THR A 134 -14.42 -4.73 17.18
N ARG A 135 -14.32 -6.02 17.49
CA ARG A 135 -15.24 -6.75 18.38
C ARG A 135 -15.32 -6.20 19.80
N TRP A 136 -14.31 -5.42 20.23
CA TRP A 136 -14.27 -4.74 21.52
C TRP A 136 -14.58 -3.24 21.40
N GLY A 137 -15.14 -2.79 20.27
CA GLY A 137 -15.68 -1.43 20.10
C GLY A 137 -14.68 -0.35 19.68
N GLU A 138 -13.40 -0.68 19.47
CA GLU A 138 -12.42 0.29 18.98
C GLU A 138 -12.59 0.50 17.46
N GLY A 139 -12.43 1.74 16.97
CA GLY A 139 -12.38 1.97 15.52
C GLY A 139 -11.23 1.22 14.84
N LEU A 140 -11.48 0.59 13.70
CA LEU A 140 -10.50 -0.24 12.98
C LEU A 140 -9.27 0.56 12.56
N VAL A 141 -9.46 1.77 12.03
CA VAL A 141 -8.36 2.67 11.63
C VAL A 141 -7.52 3.10 12.85
N PRO A 142 -8.10 3.66 13.94
CA PRO A 142 -7.36 3.92 15.18
C PRO A 142 -6.58 2.72 15.71
N PHE A 143 -7.16 1.51 15.67
CA PHE A 143 -6.50 0.28 16.09
C PHE A 143 -5.20 0.04 15.29
N HIS A 144 -5.28 0.12 13.96
CA HIS A 144 -4.11 -0.09 13.09
C HIS A 144 -3.06 1.01 13.26
N HIS A 145 -3.47 2.28 13.41
CA HIS A 145 -2.55 3.39 13.65
C HIS A 145 -1.82 3.26 14.98
N ARG A 146 -2.52 2.86 16.05
CA ARG A 146 -1.89 2.56 17.34
C ARG A 146 -0.88 1.44 17.20
N LEU A 147 -1.25 0.35 16.51
CA LEU A 147 -0.35 -0.78 16.29
C LEU A 147 0.88 -0.37 15.47
N LEU A 148 0.70 0.43 14.43
CA LEU A 148 1.76 0.97 13.60
C LEU A 148 2.75 1.80 14.42
N ARG A 149 2.25 2.74 15.21
CA ARG A 149 3.07 3.56 16.13
C ARG A 149 3.80 2.71 17.16
N ALA A 150 3.17 1.67 17.69
CA ALA A 150 3.79 0.79 18.66
C ALA A 150 4.91 -0.09 18.07
N VAL A 151 4.89 -0.36 16.76
CA VAL A 151 5.93 -1.13 16.08
C VAL A 151 7.07 -0.24 15.57
N LEU A 152 6.76 0.91 14.99
CA LEU A 152 7.76 1.80 14.36
C LEU A 152 8.26 2.91 15.29
N GLY A 153 7.51 3.29 16.32
CA GLY A 153 7.89 4.37 17.23
C GLY A 153 8.15 5.69 16.46
N PRO A 154 9.28 6.37 16.69
CA PRO A 154 9.69 7.54 15.93
C PRO A 154 9.84 7.29 14.42
N GLU A 155 9.90 6.02 14.00
CA GLU A 155 10.00 5.66 12.60
C GLU A 155 8.66 5.67 11.84
N THR A 156 7.55 5.96 12.54
CA THR A 156 6.21 5.94 11.97
C THR A 156 6.11 6.94 10.80
N PRO A 157 5.59 6.54 9.62
CA PRO A 157 5.41 7.45 8.50
C PRO A 157 4.33 8.50 8.81
N ALA A 158 4.38 9.63 8.09
CA ALA A 158 3.25 10.54 8.05
C ALA A 158 2.03 9.81 7.45
N LEU A 159 0.84 10.14 7.93
CA LEU A 159 -0.42 9.57 7.46
C LEU A 159 -1.32 10.71 6.94
N CYS A 160 -1.95 10.51 5.80
CA CYS A 160 -2.89 11.45 5.22
C CYS A 160 -4.07 10.68 4.62
N ASP A 161 -5.30 11.15 4.81
CA ASP A 161 -6.43 10.56 4.10
C ASP A 161 -6.51 11.14 2.70
N LEU A 162 -6.81 10.28 1.74
CA LEU A 162 -7.02 10.66 0.36
C LEU A 162 -8.18 11.64 0.20
N SER A 163 -9.23 11.55 1.02
CA SER A 163 -10.35 12.51 0.99
C SER A 163 -9.90 13.95 1.22
N ASP A 164 -8.79 14.14 1.94
CA ASP A 164 -8.21 15.45 2.21
C ASP A 164 -7.41 15.98 1.01
N LEU A 165 -7.05 15.09 0.08
CA LEU A 165 -6.24 15.39 -1.10
C LEU A 165 -7.11 15.58 -2.35
N LEU A 166 -8.17 14.78 -2.48
CA LEU A 166 -9.04 14.74 -3.64
C LEU A 166 -10.48 15.00 -3.19
N PRO A 167 -11.01 16.22 -3.38
CA PRO A 167 -12.30 16.64 -2.82
C PRO A 167 -13.52 15.93 -3.42
N GLN A 168 -13.38 15.15 -4.50
CA GLN A 168 -14.48 14.36 -5.08
C GLN A 168 -13.99 13.04 -5.70
N PRO A 169 -14.37 11.87 -5.14
CA PRO A 169 -14.12 10.57 -5.78
C PRO A 169 -15.10 10.24 -6.94
N ALA A 170 -15.78 11.23 -7.53
CA ALA A 170 -17.02 11.06 -8.28
C ALA A 170 -16.93 10.30 -9.62
N ALA A 171 -15.74 9.95 -10.11
CA ALA A 171 -15.56 9.23 -11.38
C ALA A 171 -15.06 7.78 -11.20
N GLY A 172 -15.17 7.22 -9.99
CA GLY A 172 -14.76 5.85 -9.70
C GLY A 172 -13.24 5.63 -9.76
N PRO A 173 -12.77 4.36 -9.80
CA PRO A 173 -11.35 4.03 -9.68
C PRO A 173 -10.46 4.69 -10.75
N ALA A 174 -10.92 4.82 -11.99
CA ALA A 174 -10.13 5.40 -13.07
C ALA A 174 -9.92 6.92 -12.87
N GLY A 175 -10.98 7.66 -12.53
CA GLY A 175 -10.87 9.08 -12.21
C GLY A 175 -10.00 9.34 -10.98
N TYR A 176 -10.14 8.47 -9.97
CA TYR A 176 -9.27 8.48 -8.80
C TYR A 176 -7.78 8.36 -9.17
N TYR A 177 -7.38 7.31 -9.89
CA TYR A 177 -5.97 7.11 -10.23
C TYR A 177 -5.43 8.25 -11.10
N ARG A 178 -6.25 8.81 -11.99
CA ARG A 178 -5.86 9.91 -12.86
C ARG A 178 -5.45 11.13 -12.04
N GLU A 179 -6.32 11.59 -11.14
CA GLU A 179 -6.02 12.74 -10.28
C GLU A 179 -4.90 12.43 -9.29
N PHE A 180 -4.85 11.21 -8.76
CA PHE A 180 -3.75 10.76 -7.93
C PHE A 180 -2.38 10.86 -8.63
N PHE A 181 -2.29 10.41 -9.89
CA PHE A 181 -1.05 10.47 -10.65
C PHE A 181 -0.63 11.90 -11.02
N LYS A 182 -1.58 12.81 -11.22
CA LYS A 182 -1.28 14.23 -11.51
C LYS A 182 -0.59 14.94 -10.35
N MET A 183 -0.83 14.49 -9.12
CA MET A 183 -0.19 15.00 -7.91
C MET A 183 1.27 14.56 -7.74
N LEU A 184 1.66 13.42 -8.32
CA LEU A 184 3.03 12.91 -8.17
C LEU A 184 4.03 13.84 -8.89
N SER A 185 5.22 13.96 -8.32
CA SER A 185 6.27 14.88 -8.77
C SER A 185 7.65 14.38 -8.36
N ASP A 186 8.71 15.06 -8.81
CA ASP A 186 10.08 14.81 -8.39
C ASP A 186 10.28 14.82 -6.86
N ARG A 187 9.37 15.46 -6.11
CA ARG A 187 9.36 15.47 -4.66
C ARG A 187 8.29 14.58 -4.01
N LEU A 188 7.43 13.94 -4.80
CA LEU A 188 6.38 13.05 -4.32
C LEU A 188 6.37 11.76 -5.16
N VAL A 189 7.11 10.76 -4.70
CA VAL A 189 7.43 9.54 -5.45
C VAL A 189 6.63 8.37 -4.93
N LEU A 190 5.84 7.72 -5.79
CA LEU A 190 5.04 6.56 -5.41
C LEU A 190 5.88 5.29 -5.38
N PHE A 191 5.74 4.50 -4.33
CA PHE A 191 6.28 3.16 -4.20
C PHE A 191 5.12 2.17 -4.31
N GLU A 192 5.05 1.45 -5.43
CA GLU A 192 3.95 0.52 -5.70
C GLU A 192 4.40 -0.62 -6.61
N ASP A 193 3.76 -1.78 -6.46
CA ASP A 193 3.91 -2.92 -7.36
C ASP A 193 2.55 -3.24 -8.01
N PHE A 194 2.19 -2.54 -9.10
CA PHE A 194 0.87 -2.68 -9.73
C PHE A 194 0.61 -4.04 -10.37
N VAL A 195 1.66 -4.75 -10.77
CA VAL A 195 1.56 -6.05 -11.47
C VAL A 195 2.34 -7.09 -10.68
N ALA A 196 1.66 -7.72 -9.72
CA ALA A 196 2.24 -8.77 -8.87
C ALA A 196 1.76 -10.18 -9.26
N CYS A 197 0.59 -10.28 -9.89
CA CYS A 197 -0.03 -11.50 -10.42
C CYS A 197 -1.03 -11.18 -11.54
N ASP A 198 -1.59 -12.21 -12.18
CA ASP A 198 -2.52 -12.06 -13.32
C ASP A 198 -3.78 -11.25 -12.98
N GLN A 199 -4.34 -11.47 -11.77
CA GLN A 199 -5.51 -10.73 -11.32
C GLN A 199 -5.21 -9.22 -11.20
N THR A 200 -4.04 -8.87 -10.65
CA THR A 200 -3.61 -7.46 -10.59
C THR A 200 -3.27 -6.90 -11.96
N ALA A 201 -2.76 -7.73 -12.88
CA ALA A 201 -2.49 -7.33 -14.26
C ALA A 201 -3.78 -6.89 -14.98
N ALA A 202 -4.86 -7.65 -14.87
CA ALA A 202 -6.14 -7.28 -15.50
C ALA A 202 -6.72 -5.96 -14.95
N PHE A 203 -6.66 -5.76 -13.63
CA PHE A 203 -7.07 -4.49 -13.02
C PHE A 203 -6.19 -3.33 -13.50
N PHE A 204 -4.88 -3.56 -13.54
CA PHE A 204 -3.91 -2.58 -13.98
C PHE A 204 -4.16 -2.14 -15.44
N GLU A 205 -4.33 -3.08 -16.36
CA GLU A 205 -4.59 -2.80 -17.79
C GLU A 205 -5.89 -2.01 -18.00
N ARG A 206 -6.94 -2.35 -17.24
CA ARG A 206 -8.27 -1.75 -17.39
C ARG A 206 -8.40 -0.39 -16.70
N VAL A 207 -7.74 -0.19 -15.57
CA VAL A 207 -7.99 0.97 -14.69
C VAL A 207 -6.76 1.84 -14.51
N VAL A 208 -5.64 1.25 -14.08
CA VAL A 208 -4.46 2.01 -13.68
C VAL A 208 -3.72 2.58 -14.89
N ARG A 209 -3.45 1.74 -15.90
CA ARG A 209 -2.70 2.16 -17.10
C ARG A 209 -3.40 3.28 -17.87
N PRO A 210 -4.73 3.23 -18.16
CA PRO A 210 -5.40 4.33 -18.84
C PRO A 210 -5.36 5.62 -18.02
N ALA A 211 -5.55 5.54 -16.70
CA ALA A 211 -5.49 6.68 -15.80
C ALA A 211 -4.10 7.32 -15.77
N TRP A 212 -3.05 6.50 -15.73
CA TRP A 212 -1.65 6.94 -15.82
C TRP A 212 -1.37 7.65 -17.15
N ARG A 213 -1.80 7.07 -18.28
CA ARG A 213 -1.62 7.68 -19.62
C ARG A 213 -2.36 9.01 -19.73
N SER A 214 -3.58 9.10 -19.18
CA SER A 214 -4.34 10.36 -19.12
C SER A 214 -3.58 11.42 -18.33
N ALA A 215 -3.06 11.08 -17.15
CA ALA A 215 -2.27 11.99 -16.33
C ALA A 215 -1.00 12.47 -17.05
N VAL A 216 -0.32 11.59 -17.77
CA VAL A 216 0.85 11.95 -18.60
C VAL A 216 0.46 12.89 -19.73
N ALA A 217 -0.61 12.59 -20.47
CA ALA A 217 -1.07 13.42 -21.58
C ALA A 217 -1.47 14.83 -21.13
N GLU A 218 -2.10 14.95 -19.96
CA GLU A 218 -2.57 16.24 -19.43
C GLU A 218 -1.46 17.08 -18.81
N THR A 219 -0.46 16.44 -18.21
CA THR A 219 0.59 17.16 -17.48
C THR A 219 1.90 17.28 -18.24
N GLY A 220 2.07 16.50 -19.32
CA GLY A 220 3.33 16.33 -20.04
C GLY A 220 4.42 15.65 -19.20
N ARG A 221 4.08 15.09 -18.03
CA ARG A 221 5.04 14.56 -17.06
C ARG A 221 4.76 13.09 -16.78
N ARG A 222 5.84 12.33 -16.61
CA ARG A 222 5.77 10.94 -16.17
C ARG A 222 5.68 10.88 -14.63
N PRO A 223 4.60 10.34 -14.04
CA PRO A 223 4.53 10.15 -12.60
C PRO A 223 5.72 9.29 -12.11
N PRO A 224 6.49 9.73 -11.10
CA PRO A 224 7.62 8.96 -10.61
C PRO A 224 7.15 7.82 -9.72
N ILE A 225 7.24 6.61 -10.26
CA ILE A 225 6.80 5.37 -9.62
C ILE A 225 7.99 4.42 -9.51
N LEU A 226 8.31 4.00 -8.30
CA LEU A 226 9.36 3.05 -7.98
C LEU A 226 8.75 1.72 -7.52
N ARG A 227 9.41 0.62 -7.87
CA ARG A 227 9.02 -0.70 -7.36
C ARG A 227 9.32 -0.81 -5.88
N LEU A 228 8.36 -1.31 -5.13
CA LEU A 228 8.52 -1.55 -3.69
C LEU A 228 9.22 -2.88 -3.44
N SER A 229 8.88 -3.90 -4.24
CA SER A 229 9.36 -5.26 -4.07
C SER A 229 10.06 -5.82 -5.31
N PRO A 230 11.06 -6.71 -5.13
CA PRO A 230 11.43 -7.67 -6.16
C PRO A 230 10.18 -8.51 -6.50
N ALA A 231 9.90 -8.71 -7.79
CA ALA A 231 8.62 -9.20 -8.31
C ALA A 231 8.06 -10.45 -7.59
N ARG A 232 8.92 -11.36 -7.10
CA ARG A 232 8.49 -12.62 -6.48
C ARG A 232 7.93 -12.51 -5.05
N ARG A 233 8.15 -11.40 -4.33
CA ARG A 233 7.71 -11.31 -2.91
C ARG A 233 6.31 -10.73 -2.73
N ALA A 234 5.83 -9.89 -3.65
CA ALA A 234 4.52 -9.25 -3.54
C ALA A 234 3.35 -10.25 -3.57
N ALA A 235 3.50 -11.38 -4.27
CA ALA A 235 2.51 -12.45 -4.31
C ALA A 235 2.49 -13.36 -3.05
N SER A 236 3.45 -13.21 -2.14
CA SER A 236 3.49 -14.06 -0.95
C SER A 236 2.41 -13.65 0.06
N PRO A 237 1.67 -14.59 0.66
CA PRO A 237 0.77 -14.28 1.78
C PRO A 237 1.48 -13.61 2.97
N ALA A 238 2.80 -13.81 3.09
CA ALA A 238 3.62 -13.14 4.08
C ALA A 238 3.74 -11.62 3.84
N TRP A 239 3.52 -11.14 2.62
CA TRP A 239 3.68 -9.72 2.26
C TRP A 239 2.72 -8.80 3.03
N ILE A 240 1.46 -9.24 3.13
CA ILE A 240 0.40 -8.55 3.88
C ILE A 240 0.30 -9.02 5.33
N ALA A 241 1.17 -9.93 5.76
CA ALA A 241 1.20 -10.43 7.13
C ALA A 241 1.98 -9.49 8.07
N TYR A 242 1.69 -9.61 9.35
CA TYR A 242 2.30 -8.84 10.43
C TYR A 242 3.48 -9.61 11.01
N GLY A 243 4.51 -8.87 11.44
CA GLY A 243 5.64 -9.46 12.17
C GLY A 243 5.24 -9.90 13.59
N PRO A 244 6.00 -10.79 14.24
CA PRO A 244 5.68 -11.32 15.57
C PRO A 244 5.61 -10.24 16.66
N ALA A 245 6.24 -9.09 16.44
CA ALA A 245 6.17 -7.94 17.34
C ALA A 245 4.72 -7.51 17.65
N VAL A 246 3.75 -7.79 16.78
CA VAL A 246 2.37 -7.36 17.06
C VAL A 246 1.67 -8.20 18.13
N LEU A 247 2.08 -9.44 18.38
CA LEU A 247 1.31 -10.41 19.19
C LEU A 247 0.98 -9.89 20.60
N GLY A 248 1.93 -9.26 21.29
CA GLY A 248 1.72 -8.70 22.62
C GLY A 248 0.89 -7.40 22.65
N ARG A 249 0.41 -6.92 21.49
CA ARG A 249 -0.23 -5.60 21.31
C ARG A 249 -1.64 -5.68 20.73
N LEU A 250 -2.17 -6.88 20.51
CA LEU A 250 -3.42 -7.09 19.77
C LEU A 250 -4.71 -6.87 20.61
N GLY A 251 -4.60 -6.59 21.91
CA GLY A 251 -5.75 -6.47 22.82
C GLY A 251 -6.20 -7.83 23.42
N PRO A 252 -7.31 -7.87 24.19
CA PRO A 252 -7.77 -9.05 24.91
C PRO A 252 -7.98 -10.25 23.97
N ALA A 253 -7.43 -11.41 24.33
CA ALA A 253 -7.36 -12.58 23.46
C ALA A 253 -8.65 -13.39 23.58
N GLU A 254 -9.60 -13.21 22.65
CA GLU A 254 -10.81 -14.05 22.67
C GLU A 254 -10.87 -15.09 21.55
N ASP A 255 -10.26 -14.85 20.38
CA ASP A 255 -10.27 -15.84 19.28
C ASP A 255 -8.95 -15.85 18.49
N THR A 256 -8.06 -16.79 18.78
CA THR A 256 -6.86 -17.06 17.96
C THR A 256 -6.98 -18.40 17.28
N GLU A 257 -7.14 -18.39 15.96
CA GLU A 257 -7.12 -19.61 15.16
C GLU A 257 -5.73 -19.80 14.53
N THR A 258 -5.11 -20.96 14.75
CA THR A 258 -3.88 -21.32 14.05
C THR A 258 -4.25 -22.15 12.83
N VAL A 259 -4.19 -21.54 11.65
CA VAL A 259 -4.55 -22.22 10.39
C VAL A 259 -3.30 -22.36 9.52
N PRO A 260 -2.80 -23.58 9.27
CA PRO A 260 -1.69 -23.78 8.33
C PRO A 260 -2.07 -23.21 6.95
N ILE A 261 -1.11 -22.62 6.24
CA ILE A 261 -1.38 -22.06 4.91
C ILE A 261 -1.73 -23.22 3.97
N ARG A 262 -3.00 -23.39 3.64
CA ARG A 262 -3.37 -24.06 2.40
C ARG A 262 -3.04 -23.09 1.26
N PRO A 263 -2.32 -23.53 0.20
CA PRO A 263 -2.18 -22.72 -0.99
C PRO A 263 -3.56 -22.24 -1.42
N LEU A 264 -3.68 -20.97 -1.81
CA LEU A 264 -4.84 -20.58 -2.61
C LEU A 264 -4.85 -21.53 -3.81
N PRO A 265 -5.99 -22.18 -4.14
CA PRO A 265 -6.07 -22.92 -5.38
C PRO A 265 -5.62 -21.97 -6.48
N LEU A 266 -4.61 -22.39 -7.26
CA LEU A 266 -4.25 -21.65 -8.46
C LEU A 266 -5.53 -21.54 -9.29
N PRO A 267 -5.84 -20.37 -9.88
CA PRO A 267 -6.96 -20.29 -10.80
C PRO A 267 -6.81 -21.42 -11.82
N GLU A 268 -7.84 -22.25 -11.95
CA GLU A 268 -7.89 -23.27 -12.99
C GLU A 268 -7.63 -22.55 -14.31
N ALA A 269 -6.68 -23.05 -15.10
CA ALA A 269 -6.35 -22.47 -16.39
C ALA A 269 -7.61 -22.54 -17.26
N ALA A 270 -8.25 -21.39 -17.47
CA ALA A 270 -9.37 -21.21 -18.38
C ALA A 270 -8.87 -20.88 -19.79
#